data_AF-A0AAX2QQM8-F1
#
_entry.id   AF-A0AAX2QQM8-F1
#
_cell.length_a   1.000
_cell.length_b   1.000
_cell.length_c   1.000
_cell.angle_alpha   90.00
_cell.angle_beta   90.00
_cell.angle_gamma   90.00
#
_symmetry.space_group_name_H-M   'P 1'
#
loop_
_entity.id
_entity.type
_entity.pdbx_description
1 polymer ?
#
loop_
_entity_poly.entity_id
_entity_poly.type
_entity_poly.pdbx_seq_one_letter_code
_entity_poly.pdbx_strand_id
1 'polypeptide(L)'
;MKVESFGDLFDGYYDDSVYFHTPAHFLPGLGSDWRLDRLRERDIVLTIGDADPFLDNNRYLSRLLADKNIGHQLHVSDGRAHRAGAWRKMAALYI
;
A
#
# COMPACT_ATOMS: atom_id res chain seq x y z
N MET A 1 -1.96 15.90 -6.84
CA MET A 1 -2.60 16.50 -5.64
C MET A 1 -1.58 16.48 -4.51
N LYS A 2 -1.44 17.56 -3.72
CA LYS A 2 -0.52 17.55 -2.56
C LYS A 2 -1.17 16.86 -1.37
N VAL A 3 -0.43 16.00 -0.68
CA VAL A 3 -0.83 15.40 0.59
C VAL A 3 0.03 16.04 1.67
N GLU A 4 -0.53 16.95 2.46
CA GLU A 4 0.25 17.80 3.39
C GLU A 4 1.45 18.46 2.69
N SER A 5 2.69 18.17 3.15
CA SER A 5 3.94 18.65 2.56
C SER A 5 4.48 17.77 1.43
N PHE A 6 3.82 16.66 1.10
CA PHE A 6 4.23 15.74 0.03
C PHE A 6 3.68 16.22 -1.31
N GLY A 7 4.59 16.47 -2.25
CA GLY A 7 4.26 16.74 -3.65
C GLY A 7 3.80 15.49 -4.38
N ASP A 8 3.34 15.69 -5.61
CA ASP A 8 3.16 14.59 -6.54
C ASP A 8 4.54 14.02 -6.90
N LEU A 9 4.74 12.71 -6.71
CA LEU A 9 6.04 12.06 -6.93
C LEU A 9 6.52 12.20 -8.39
N PHE A 10 5.59 12.30 -9.33
CA PHE A 10 5.89 12.35 -10.77
C PHE A 10 5.54 13.70 -11.41
N ASP A 11 5.26 14.74 -10.62
CA ASP A 11 4.94 16.09 -11.12
C ASP A 11 3.84 16.10 -12.22
N GLY A 12 2.83 15.24 -12.08
CA GLY A 12 1.73 15.10 -13.04
C GLY A 12 2.03 14.22 -14.26
N TYR A 13 3.24 13.68 -14.41
CA TYR A 13 3.53 12.65 -15.40
C TYR A 13 2.77 11.36 -15.07
N TYR A 14 2.12 10.78 -16.07
CA TYR A 14 1.34 9.56 -15.92
C TYR A 14 1.36 8.74 -17.21
N ASP A 15 1.84 7.51 -17.12
CA ASP A 15 1.91 6.53 -18.21
C ASP A 15 1.57 5.12 -17.71
N ASP A 16 1.68 4.13 -18.59
CA ASP A 16 1.47 2.72 -18.25
C ASP A 16 2.43 2.25 -17.16
N SER A 17 3.67 2.75 -17.17
CA SER A 17 4.67 2.40 -16.16
C SER A 17 4.19 2.84 -14.77
N VAL A 18 3.73 4.08 -14.61
CA VAL A 18 3.18 4.58 -13.34
C VAL A 18 1.94 3.78 -12.94
N TYR A 19 1.03 3.49 -13.87
CA TYR A 19 -0.18 2.72 -13.60
C TYR A 19 0.14 1.31 -13.06
N PHE A 20 0.96 0.53 -13.77
CA PHE A 20 1.27 -0.86 -13.40
C PHE A 20 2.21 -1.01 -12.20
N HIS A 21 2.86 0.07 -11.75
CA HIS A 21 3.67 0.09 -10.52
C HIS A 21 2.97 0.74 -9.33
N THR A 22 1.71 1.16 -9.48
CA THR A 22 0.89 1.70 -8.38
C THR A 22 -0.22 0.70 -8.03
N PRO A 23 -0.08 -0.12 -6.97
CA PRO A 23 -1.05 -1.18 -6.65
C PRO A 23 -2.50 -0.71 -6.55
N ALA A 24 -2.73 0.43 -5.93
CA ALA A 24 -4.07 1.03 -5.81
C ALA A 24 -4.73 1.36 -7.16
N HIS A 25 -3.93 1.51 -8.24
CA HIS A 25 -4.41 1.82 -9.58
C HIS A 25 -4.64 0.56 -10.41
N PHE A 26 -3.70 -0.40 -10.42
CA PHE A 26 -3.83 -1.57 -11.28
C PHE A 26 -4.66 -2.71 -10.66
N LEU A 27 -4.70 -2.84 -9.32
CA LEU A 27 -5.45 -3.93 -8.66
C LEU A 27 -6.95 -3.95 -9.02
N PRO A 28 -7.67 -2.82 -9.09
CA PRO A 28 -9.07 -2.83 -9.52
C PRO A 28 -9.27 -3.51 -10.87
N GLY A 29 -8.41 -3.18 -11.85
CA GLY A 29 -8.43 -3.74 -13.21
C GLY A 29 -7.78 -5.12 -13.36
N LEU A 30 -7.14 -5.65 -12.32
CA LEU A 30 -6.53 -6.97 -12.36
C LEU A 30 -7.62 -8.05 -12.43
N GLY A 31 -7.67 -8.75 -13.56
CA GLY A 31 -8.59 -9.85 -13.81
C GLY A 31 -8.22 -11.14 -13.09
N SER A 32 -9.05 -12.17 -13.26
CA SER A 32 -8.76 -13.51 -12.77
C SER A 32 -7.81 -14.22 -13.75
N ASP A 33 -6.51 -14.00 -13.56
CA ASP A 33 -5.45 -14.69 -14.29
C ASP A 33 -4.32 -15.13 -13.35
N TRP A 34 -3.30 -15.78 -13.93
CA TRP A 34 -2.18 -16.34 -13.19
C TRP A 34 -1.46 -15.33 -12.30
N ARG A 35 -1.48 -14.02 -12.61
CA ARG A 35 -0.86 -12.97 -11.80
C ARG A 35 -1.61 -12.78 -10.49
N LEU A 36 -2.95 -12.80 -10.53
CA LEU A 36 -3.76 -12.73 -9.32
C LEU A 36 -3.51 -13.95 -8.43
N ASP A 37 -3.37 -15.14 -9.01
CA ASP A 37 -3.04 -16.34 -8.24
C ASP A 37 -1.65 -16.24 -7.60
N ARG A 38 -0.65 -15.70 -8.31
CA ARG A 38 0.67 -15.43 -7.73
C ARG A 38 0.64 -14.42 -6.57
N LEU A 39 -0.27 -13.44 -6.60
CA LEU A 39 -0.44 -12.49 -5.49
C LEU A 39 -1.08 -13.16 -4.27
N ARG A 40 -2.05 -14.05 -4.47
CA ARG A 40 -2.73 -14.80 -3.39
C ARG A 40 -1.80 -15.75 -2.65
N GLU A 41 -0.72 -16.19 -3.29
CA GLU A 41 0.31 -17.03 -2.68
C GLU A 41 1.33 -16.23 -1.83
N ARG A 42 1.24 -14.89 -1.80
CA ARG A 42 2.18 -14.05 -1.04
C ARG A 42 1.65 -13.74 0.35
N ASP A 43 2.58 -13.70 1.30
CA ASP A 43 2.35 -13.03 2.57
C ASP A 43 2.56 -11.52 2.38
N ILE A 44 1.56 -10.73 2.75
CA ILE A 44 1.56 -9.27 2.60
C ILE A 44 1.24 -8.66 3.96
N VAL A 45 2.20 -7.93 4.50
CA VAL A 45 2.04 -7.15 5.72
C VAL A 45 2.10 -5.67 5.37
N LEU A 46 1.02 -4.94 5.64
CA LEU A 46 0.97 -3.48 5.59
C LEU A 46 1.12 -2.93 7.00
N THR A 47 1.99 -1.94 7.19
CA THR A 47 2.20 -1.28 8.48
C THR A 47 2.16 0.22 8.29
N ILE A 48 1.42 0.94 9.15
CA ILE A 48 1.26 2.39 9.04
C ILE A 48 0.95 3.04 10.39
N GLY A 49 1.24 4.34 10.52
CA GLY A 49 0.86 5.15 11.67
C GLY A 49 -0.58 5.65 11.57
N ASP A 50 -1.29 5.80 12.69
CA ASP A 50 -2.65 6.35 12.72
C ASP A 50 -2.73 7.84 12.38
N ALA A 51 -1.62 8.56 12.51
CA ALA A 51 -1.45 9.94 12.09
C ALA A 51 -0.55 10.07 10.84
N ASP A 52 -0.28 8.97 10.13
CA ASP A 52 0.38 9.02 8.83
C ASP A 52 -0.59 9.58 7.78
N PRO A 53 -0.19 10.59 6.98
CA PRO A 53 -1.06 11.17 5.97
C PRO A 53 -1.52 10.18 4.88
N PHE A 54 -0.87 9.03 4.75
CA PHE A 54 -1.22 7.98 3.79
C PHE A 54 -2.03 6.83 4.41
N LEU A 55 -2.55 6.99 5.64
CA LEU A 55 -3.37 5.97 6.31
C LEU A 55 -4.58 5.54 5.48
N ASP A 56 -5.33 6.50 4.94
CA ASP A 56 -6.53 6.18 4.15
C ASP A 56 -6.18 5.49 2.84
N ASN A 57 -5.02 5.80 2.24
CA ASN A 57 -4.53 5.07 1.08
C ASN A 57 -4.19 3.61 1.43
N ASN A 58 -3.62 3.35 2.60
CA ASN A 58 -3.35 1.99 3.08
C ASN A 58 -4.64 1.21 3.38
N ARG A 59 -5.65 1.87 3.98
CA ARG A 59 -6.98 1.27 4.18
C ARG A 59 -7.65 0.95 2.85
N TYR A 60 -7.54 1.84 1.87
CA TYR A 60 -8.06 1.60 0.53
C TYR A 60 -7.36 0.41 -0.15
N LEU A 61 -6.03 0.35 -0.11
CA LEU A 61 -5.28 -0.79 -0.64
C LEU A 61 -5.65 -2.10 0.06
N SER A 62 -5.78 -2.11 1.39
CA SER A 62 -6.24 -3.26 2.16
C SER A 62 -7.61 -3.75 1.70
N ARG A 63 -8.56 -2.84 1.47
CA ARG A 63 -9.87 -3.20 0.89
C ARG A 63 -9.75 -3.80 -0.51
N LEU A 64 -8.94 -3.24 -1.39
CA LEU A 64 -8.72 -3.78 -2.74
C LEU A 64 -8.13 -5.20 -2.72
N LEU A 65 -7.19 -5.46 -1.81
CA LEU A 65 -6.62 -6.80 -1.61
C LEU A 65 -7.70 -7.77 -1.12
N ALA A 66 -8.53 -7.37 -0.14
CA ALA A 66 -9.65 -8.17 0.34
C ALA A 66 -10.67 -8.49 -0.76
N ASP A 67 -11.07 -7.48 -1.56
CA ASP A 67 -12.03 -7.64 -2.66
C ASP A 67 -11.53 -8.63 -3.73
N LYS A 68 -10.21 -8.83 -3.84
CA LYS A 68 -9.57 -9.78 -4.76
C LYS A 68 -9.23 -11.13 -4.10
N ASN A 69 -9.63 -11.32 -2.84
CA ASN A 69 -9.33 -12.49 -2.01
C ASN A 69 -7.82 -12.74 -1.88
N ILE A 70 -7.03 -11.66 -1.73
CA ILE A 70 -5.59 -11.72 -1.45
C ILE A 70 -5.40 -11.60 0.06
N GLY A 71 -4.80 -12.63 0.67
CA GLY A 71 -4.47 -12.63 2.09
C GLY A 71 -3.47 -11.52 2.41
N HIS A 72 -3.77 -10.72 3.43
CA HIS A 72 -2.90 -9.65 3.90
C HIS A 72 -3.24 -9.24 5.34
N GLN A 73 -2.32 -8.52 5.97
CA GLN A 73 -2.50 -7.92 7.29
C GLN A 73 -2.32 -6.41 7.19
N LEU A 74 -3.10 -5.65 7.96
CA LEU A 74 -2.94 -4.20 8.13
C LEU A 74 -2.74 -3.87 9.61
N HIS A 75 -1.53 -3.44 9.96
CA HIS A 75 -1.16 -3.04 11.31
C HIS A 75 -1.09 -1.51 11.40
N VAL A 76 -1.93 -0.94 12.27
CA VAL A 76 -1.93 0.49 12.54
C VAL A 76 -1.32 0.74 13.91
N SER A 77 -0.25 1.54 13.95
CA SER A 77 0.45 1.93 15.18
C SER A 77 0.20 3.38 15.55
N ASP A 78 0.38 3.74 16.81
CA ASP A 78 0.21 5.11 17.30
C ASP A 78 1.23 6.09 16.70
N GLY A 79 0.73 7.28 16.35
CA GLY A 79 1.48 8.40 15.84
C GLY A 79 1.77 8.35 14.34
N ARG A 80 2.51 9.34 13.84
CA ARG A 80 2.75 9.52 12.40
C ARG A 80 3.47 8.36 11.73
N ALA A 81 4.39 7.68 12.44
CA ALA A 81 5.23 6.57 11.96
C ALA A 81 5.99 6.73 10.61
N HIS A 82 5.89 7.88 9.92
CA HIS A 82 6.54 8.16 8.63
C HIS A 82 8.04 8.51 8.78
N ARG A 83 8.81 7.61 9.40
CA ARG A 83 10.24 7.79 9.70
C ARG A 83 10.95 6.46 9.90
N ALA A 84 12.20 6.40 9.49
CA ALA A 84 13.04 5.20 9.55
C ALA A 84 13.08 4.53 10.94
N GLY A 85 13.11 5.32 12.02
CA GLY A 85 13.11 4.78 13.38
C GLY A 85 11.85 4.00 13.76
N ALA A 86 10.68 4.37 13.21
CA ALA A 86 9.44 3.63 13.40
C ALA A 86 9.43 2.37 12.53
N TRP A 87 9.83 2.48 11.27
CA TRP A 87 9.92 1.35 10.34
C TRP A 87 10.86 0.25 10.82
N ARG A 88 12.00 0.61 11.43
CA ARG A 88 12.91 -0.37 12.04
C ARG A 88 12.24 -1.20 13.14
N LYS A 89 11.36 -0.57 13.95
CA LYS A 89 10.61 -1.29 14.99
C LYS A 89 9.56 -2.20 14.36
N MET A 90 8.84 -1.71 13.34
CA MET A 90 7.83 -2.50 12.62
C MET A 90 8.44 -3.70 11.91
N ALA A 91 9.57 -3.51 11.22
CA ALA A 91 10.28 -4.59 10.53
C ALA A 91 10.64 -5.73 11.51
N ALA A 92 11.14 -5.40 12.71
CA ALA A 92 11.47 -6.40 13.72
C ALA A 92 10.25 -7.16 14.30
N LEU A 93 9.02 -6.67 14.08
CA LEU A 93 7.79 -7.32 14.56
C LEU A 93 7.15 -8.25 13.52
N TYR A 94 7.37 -7.98 12.24
CA TYR A 94 6.58 -8.58 11.15
C TYR A 94 7.43 -9.21 10.03
N ILE A 95 8.76 -9.13 10.11
CA ILE A 95 9.73 -9.74 9.18
C ILE A 95 10.68 -10.62 10.00
#